data_AF-A0A168NP27-F1
#
_entry.id   AF-A0A168NP27-F1
#
_cell.length_a   1.000
_cell.length_b   1.000
_cell.length_c   1.000
_cell.angle_alpha   90.00
_cell.angle_beta   90.00
_cell.angle_gamma   90.00
#
_symmetry.space_group_name_H-M   'P 1'
#
loop_
_entity.id
_entity.type
_entity.pdbx_description
1 polymer ?
#
loop_
_entity_poly.entity_id
_entity_poly.type
_entity_poly.pdbx_seq_one_letter_code
_entity_poly.pdbx_strand_id
1 'polypeptide(L)'
;MVDLFYLARATHDPPTSLYKKLFPAIDEWHDRLLQNPPALTTNNPTQPTVDTNAFVQVIIMLRKTFIQDSVLMMELCACHPIWQHSIFSDPAYFSFKKQVNAIALE
;
A
#
# COMPACT_ATOMS: atom_id res chain seq x y z
N MET A 1 -28.53 8.55 12.29
CA MET A 1 -27.97 8.36 10.94
C MET A 1 -26.47 8.42 11.12
N VAL A 2 -25.81 7.28 11.01
CA VAL A 2 -24.43 7.06 11.49
C VAL A 2 -23.46 7.63 10.45
N ASP A 3 -22.50 8.44 10.88
CA ASP A 3 -21.38 8.90 10.06
C ASP A 3 -20.45 7.72 9.71
N LEU A 4 -20.88 6.90 8.75
CA LEU A 4 -20.25 5.63 8.35
C LEU A 4 -19.12 5.79 7.32
N PHE A 5 -18.45 6.95 7.27
CA PHE A 5 -17.43 7.23 6.24
C PHE A 5 -16.09 7.73 6.78
N TYR A 6 -15.93 7.90 8.10
CA TYR A 6 -14.65 8.29 8.67
C TYR A 6 -13.95 7.08 9.30
N LEU A 7 -13.06 6.47 8.53
CA LEU A 7 -12.03 5.58 9.08
C LEU A 7 -10.93 6.48 9.64
N ALA A 8 -10.77 6.53 10.96
CA ALA A 8 -9.57 7.12 11.54
C ALA A 8 -8.37 6.32 11.02
N ARG A 9 -7.61 6.91 10.09
CA ARG A 9 -6.43 6.26 9.52
C ARG A 9 -5.49 5.88 10.66
N ALA A 10 -5.03 4.63 10.66
CA ALA A 10 -4.05 4.16 11.64
C ALA A 10 -2.85 5.11 11.62
N THR A 11 -2.48 5.65 12.78
CA THR A 11 -1.36 6.59 12.97
C THR A 11 0.01 5.98 12.69
N HIS A 12 0.07 4.67 12.42
CA HIS A 12 1.30 3.91 12.30
C HIS A 12 1.52 3.47 10.87
N ASP A 13 2.74 3.71 10.39
CA ASP A 13 3.16 3.24 9.08
C ASP A 13 3.45 1.74 9.14
N PRO A 14 2.87 0.94 8.22
CA PRO A 14 3.22 -0.47 8.10
C PRO A 14 4.73 -0.68 7.91
N PRO A 15 5.29 -1.79 8.40
CA PRO A 15 6.68 -2.16 8.15
C PRO A 15 7.02 -2.17 6.65
N THR A 16 8.16 -1.57 6.28
CA THR A 16 8.61 -1.49 4.87
C THR A 16 8.74 -2.87 4.21
N SER A 17 9.03 -3.90 4.99
CA SER A 17 9.10 -5.28 4.53
C SER A 17 7.78 -5.80 3.94
N LEU A 18 6.63 -5.28 4.41
CA LEU A 18 5.32 -5.64 3.88
C LEU A 18 5.05 -4.96 2.53
N TYR A 19 5.48 -3.71 2.33
CA TYR A 19 5.30 -3.02 1.05
C TYR A 19 5.96 -3.76 -0.10
N LYS A 20 7.16 -4.30 0.12
CA LYS A 20 7.90 -5.07 -0.89
C LYS A 20 7.17 -6.35 -1.33
N LYS A 21 6.22 -6.84 -0.54
CA LYS A 21 5.42 -8.04 -0.84
C LYS A 21 4.14 -7.71 -1.61
N LEU A 22 3.70 -6.46 -1.62
CA LEU A 22 2.47 -6.02 -2.27
C LEU A 22 2.83 -5.26 -3.56
N PHE A 23 2.43 -5.78 -4.73
CA PHE A 23 2.78 -5.21 -6.04
C PHE A 23 4.31 -5.05 -6.31
N PRO A 24 5.19 -6.02 -6.00
CA PRO A 24 6.64 -5.84 -5.88
C PRO A 24 7.32 -5.03 -7.01
N ALA A 25 6.86 -5.18 -8.25
CA ALA A 25 7.39 -4.47 -9.41
C ALA A 25 7.32 -2.93 -9.30
N ILE A 26 6.45 -2.35 -8.46
CA ILE A 26 6.35 -0.89 -8.33
C ILE A 26 7.61 -0.24 -7.78
N ASP A 27 8.41 -0.93 -6.97
CA ASP A 27 9.67 -0.36 -6.46
C ASP A 27 10.65 -0.15 -7.62
N GLU A 28 10.76 -1.16 -8.50
CA GLU A 28 11.56 -1.08 -9.72
C GLU A 28 11.04 0.00 -10.67
N TRP A 29 9.72 0.08 -10.88
CA TRP A 29 9.14 1.12 -11.72
C TRP A 29 9.39 2.52 -11.16
N HIS A 30 9.26 2.70 -9.85
CA HIS A 30 9.55 3.96 -9.18
C HIS A 30 11.02 4.38 -9.37
N ASP A 31 11.96 3.44 -9.20
CA ASP A 31 13.39 3.71 -9.40
C ASP A 31 13.71 4.05 -10.86
N ARG A 32 13.10 3.34 -11.82
CA ARG A 32 13.24 3.63 -13.26
C ARG A 32 12.74 5.03 -13.61
N LEU A 33 11.63 5.46 -13.00
CA LEU A 33 11.06 6.80 -13.17
C LEU A 33 11.96 7.89 -12.57
N LEU A 34 12.57 7.65 -11.40
CA LEU A 34 13.51 8.57 -10.77
C LEU A 34 14.79 8.74 -11.59
N GLN A 35 15.27 7.67 -12.24
CA GLN A 35 16.50 7.69 -13.04
C GLN A 35 16.30 8.26 -14.46
N ASN A 36 15.10 8.13 -15.02
CA ASN A 36 14.75 8.66 -16.35
C ASN A 36 13.55 9.63 -16.27
N PRO A 37 13.73 10.80 -15.64
CA PRO A 37 12.67 11.80 -15.57
C PRO A 37 12.24 12.23 -17.00
N PRO A 38 10.97 12.62 -17.22
CA PRO A 38 10.36 12.75 -18.55
C PRO A 38 10.94 13.83 -19.52
N ALA A 39 12.12 14.37 -19.28
CA ALA A 39 12.70 15.43 -20.10
C ALA A 39 13.88 14.95 -20.99
N LEU A 40 13.61 14.95 -22.30
CA LEU A 40 14.54 15.35 -23.37
C LEU A 40 15.57 14.36 -23.96
N THR A 41 15.33 13.04 -23.95
CA THR A 41 16.10 12.11 -24.81
C THR A 41 15.23 11.56 -25.95
N THR A 42 15.34 12.21 -27.10
CA THR A 42 14.43 12.13 -28.26
C THR A 42 14.39 10.80 -29.01
N ASN A 43 14.93 9.69 -28.50
CA ASN A 43 15.12 8.46 -29.29
C ASN A 43 14.84 7.13 -28.57
N ASN A 44 14.12 7.11 -27.44
CA ASN A 44 13.75 5.85 -26.77
C ASN A 44 12.21 5.64 -26.71
N PRO A 45 11.69 4.47 -27.12
CA PRO A 45 10.24 4.20 -27.19
C PRO A 45 9.56 4.03 -25.81
N THR A 46 10.30 4.14 -24.72
CA THR A 46 9.88 3.83 -23.34
C THR A 46 9.97 5.03 -22.40
N GLN A 47 9.90 6.26 -22.90
CA GLN A 47 9.78 7.42 -22.01
C GLN A 47 8.50 7.31 -21.17
N PRO A 48 8.60 7.39 -19.84
CA PRO A 48 7.42 7.32 -18.99
C PRO A 48 6.56 8.58 -19.17
N THR A 49 5.27 8.38 -19.43
CA THR A 49 4.31 9.48 -19.53
C THR A 49 3.93 10.00 -18.13
N VAL A 50 3.34 11.19 -18.09
CA VAL A 50 2.77 11.79 -16.86
C VAL A 50 1.82 10.80 -16.17
N ASP A 51 1.03 10.06 -16.95
CA ASP A 51 0.08 9.07 -16.44
C ASP A 51 0.78 7.88 -15.78
N THR A 52 1.89 7.40 -16.35
CA THR A 52 2.68 6.30 -15.74
C THR A 52 3.23 6.72 -14.38
N ASN A 53 3.75 7.94 -14.26
CA ASN A 53 4.25 8.44 -12.97
C ASN A 53 3.11 8.57 -11.94
N ALA A 54 1.97 9.16 -12.35
CA ALA A 54 0.81 9.28 -11.49
C ALA A 54 0.28 7.90 -11.04
N PHE A 55 0.23 6.91 -11.94
CA PHE A 55 -0.22 5.57 -11.61
C PHE A 55 0.71 4.88 -10.61
N VAL A 56 2.04 4.96 -10.79
CA VAL A 56 3.01 4.41 -9.83
C VAL A 56 2.81 5.04 -8.44
N GLN A 57 2.63 6.37 -8.36
CA GLN A 57 2.36 7.05 -7.10
C GLN A 57 1.05 6.58 -6.44
N VAL A 58 -0.02 6.40 -7.23
CA VAL A 58 -1.28 5.86 -6.73
C VAL A 58 -1.09 4.46 -6.14
N ILE A 59 -0.34 3.58 -6.80
CA ILE A 59 -0.09 2.24 -6.27
C ILE A 59 0.76 2.29 -4.98
N ILE A 60 1.77 3.17 -4.90
CA ILE A 60 2.57 3.36 -3.68
C ILE A 60 1.68 3.78 -2.51
N MET A 61 0.80 4.77 -2.72
CA MET A 61 -0.15 5.21 -1.71
C MET A 61 -1.16 4.11 -1.35
N LEU A 62 -1.69 3.42 -2.36
CA LEU A 62 -2.62 2.31 -2.17
C LEU A 62 -2.01 1.20 -1.34
N ARG A 63 -0.74 0.84 -1.55
CA ARG A 63 -0.07 -0.20 -0.73
C ARG A 63 -0.09 0.15 0.75
N LYS A 64 0.25 1.40 1.06
CA LYS A 64 0.28 1.90 2.43
C LYS A 64 -1.11 1.85 3.05
N THR A 65 -2.09 2.49 2.41
CA THR A 65 -3.46 2.56 2.91
C THR A 65 -4.10 1.18 3.01
N PHE A 66 -3.87 0.30 2.05
CA PHE A 66 -4.43 -1.04 2.05
C PHE A 66 -3.94 -1.87 3.26
N ILE A 67 -2.64 -1.84 3.59
CA ILE A 67 -2.11 -2.59 4.75
C ILE A 67 -2.53 -1.94 6.08
N GLN A 68 -2.63 -0.61 6.14
CA GLN A 68 -3.12 0.09 7.32
C GLN A 68 -4.57 -0.30 7.63
N ASP A 69 -5.43 -0.18 6.62
CA ASP A 69 -6.87 -0.34 6.80
C ASP A 69 -7.27 -1.83 6.81
N SER A 70 -6.42 -2.74 6.33
CA SER A 70 -6.72 -4.18 6.34
C SER A 70 -6.96 -4.73 7.74
N VAL A 71 -6.36 -4.14 8.78
CA VAL A 71 -6.58 -4.57 10.17
C VAL A 71 -8.06 -4.46 10.54
N LEU A 72 -8.67 -3.30 10.28
CA LEU A 72 -10.09 -3.04 10.54
C LEU A 72 -10.99 -3.74 9.50
N MET A 73 -10.59 -3.75 8.24
CA MET A 73 -11.36 -4.40 7.17
C MET A 73 -11.45 -5.93 7.35
N MET A 74 -10.48 -6.56 8.01
CA MET A 74 -10.58 -7.98 8.40
C MET A 74 -11.66 -8.23 9.46
N GLU A 75 -12.00 -7.23 10.29
CA GLU A 75 -13.09 -7.34 11.27
C GLU A 75 -14.44 -7.08 10.60
N LEU A 76 -14.53 -6.06 9.75
CA LEU A 76 -15.76 -5.68 9.05
C LEU A 76 -16.15 -6.68 7.94
N CYS A 77 -15.16 -7.26 7.26
CA CYS A 77 -15.34 -8.11 6.08
C CYS A 77 -14.59 -9.46 6.20
N ALA A 78 -14.68 -10.13 7.35
CA ALA A 78 -13.89 -11.33 7.68
C ALA A 78 -13.92 -12.47 6.64
N CYS A 79 -14.99 -12.60 5.86
CA CYS A 79 -15.15 -13.67 4.86
C CYS A 79 -14.51 -13.36 3.50
N HIS A 80 -13.89 -12.19 3.31
CA HIS A 80 -13.35 -11.81 2.01
C HIS A 80 -12.11 -12.66 1.63
N PRO A 81 -12.04 -13.22 0.41
CA PRO A 81 -10.95 -14.12 0.00
C PRO A 81 -9.57 -13.46 -0.03
N ILE A 82 -9.51 -12.12 -0.11
CA ILE A 82 -8.24 -11.38 -0.06
C ILE A 82 -7.43 -11.68 1.20
N TRP A 83 -8.08 -12.00 2.32
CA TRP A 83 -7.42 -12.30 3.59
C TRP A 83 -6.64 -13.62 3.58
N GLN A 84 -6.86 -14.47 2.57
CA GLN A 84 -6.07 -15.70 2.37
C GLN A 84 -4.72 -15.44 1.69
N HIS A 85 -4.46 -14.19 1.27
CA HIS A 85 -3.17 -13.83 0.71
C HIS A 85 -2.06 -13.96 1.76
N SER A 86 -0.91 -14.49 1.35
CA SER A 86 0.21 -14.84 2.25
C SER A 86 0.75 -13.66 3.07
N ILE A 87 0.57 -12.43 2.59
CA ILE A 87 0.95 -11.20 3.31
C ILE A 87 0.25 -11.09 4.68
N PHE A 88 -0.98 -11.60 4.80
CA PHE A 88 -1.76 -11.54 6.04
C PHE A 88 -1.38 -12.63 7.05
N SER A 89 -0.59 -13.62 6.61
CA SER A 89 0.04 -14.64 7.45
C SER A 89 1.49 -14.29 7.82
N ASP A 90 1.97 -13.12 7.40
CA ASP A 90 3.33 -12.68 7.67
C ASP A 90 3.54 -12.31 9.14
N PRO A 91 4.64 -12.76 9.80
CA PRO A 91 4.94 -12.37 11.18
C PRO A 91 5.03 -10.86 11.40
N ALA A 92 5.53 -10.10 10.41
CA ALA A 92 5.58 -8.64 10.47
C ALA A 92 4.17 -8.03 10.39
N TYR A 93 3.25 -8.64 9.64
CA TYR A 93 1.85 -8.21 9.61
C TYR A 93 1.15 -8.47 10.95
N PHE A 94 1.35 -9.64 11.57
CA PHE A 94 0.79 -9.93 12.89
C PHE A 94 1.31 -8.95 13.96
N SER A 95 2.60 -8.62 13.91
CA SER A 95 3.21 -7.64 14.81
C SER A 95 2.58 -6.24 14.62
N PHE A 96 2.40 -5.82 13.37
CA PHE A 96 1.73 -4.56 13.02
C PHE A 96 0.26 -4.54 13.48
N LYS A 97 -0.51 -5.60 13.18
CA LYS A 97 -1.91 -5.75 13.59
C LYS A 97 -2.07 -5.61 15.10
N LYS A 98 -1.17 -6.23 15.88
CA LYS A 98 -1.18 -6.10 17.34
C LYS A 98 -0.95 -4.66 17.81
N GLN A 99 -0.06 -3.90 17.17
CA GLN A 99 0.19 -2.50 17.50
C GLN A 99 -1.04 -1.63 17.22
N VAL A 100 -1.66 -1.81 16.06
CA VAL A 100 -2.88 -1.07 15.69
C VAL A 100 -4.02 -1.36 16.67
N ASN A 101 -4.24 -2.63 17.03
CA ASN A 101 -5.30 -3.01 17.96
C ASN A 101 -5.07 -2.54 19.40
N ALA A 102 -3.81 -2.34 19.82
CA ALA A 102 -3.51 -1.82 21.14
C ALA A 102 -3.96 -0.35 21.31
N ILE A 103 -3.98 0.42 20.21
CA ILE A 103 -4.33 1.84 20.21
C ILE A 103 -5.85 2.05 20.09
N ALA A 104 -6.56 1.11 19.47
CA ALA A 104 -8.03 1.18 19.34
C ALA A 104 -8.79 0.91 20.66
N LEU A 105 -8.08 0.56 21.74
CA LEU A 105 -8.63 0.27 23.08
C LEU A 105 -8.39 1.40 24.10
N GLU A 106 -7.78 2.52 23.69
CA GLU A 106 -7.69 3.78 24.44
C GLU A 106 -8.69 4.80 23.89
#